data_AF-A0AAN1HH64-F1
#
_entry.id   AF-A0AAN1HH64-F1
#
_cell.length_a   1.000
_cell.length_b   1.000
_cell.length_c   1.000
_cell.angle_alpha   90.00
_cell.angle_beta   90.00
_cell.angle_gamma   90.00
#
_symmetry.space_group_name_H-M   'P 1'
#
loop_
_entity.id
_entity.type
_entity.pdbx_description
1 polymer ?
#
loop_
_entity_poly.entity_id
_entity_poly.type
_entity_poly.pdbx_seq_one_letter_code
_entity_poly.pdbx_strand_id
1 'polypeptide(L)'
;MLVSDAIPTAGLGDGTYRFADRVVTVERGVAFLEGTRTLAGSTLCIGDALRRVITVTGLPVGAAVRMSATAAALLLGLDDRGADPGPPRRSGRTRPRVPAGEGVPRRQGSAAGLITSSRGTEANTSATYYANLTRARFTSC
;
A
#
# COMPACT_ATOMS: atom_id res chain seq x y z
N MET A 1 -1.44 -1.86 5.61
CA MET A 1 -0.44 -2.26 4.61
C MET A 1 -1.08 -3.29 3.69
N LEU A 2 -0.73 -3.30 2.40
CA LEU A 2 -1.16 -4.34 1.46
C LEU A 2 -0.04 -5.35 1.25
N VAL A 3 -0.42 -6.63 1.22
CA VAL A 3 0.46 -7.77 0.91
C VAL A 3 -0.33 -8.68 -0.01
N SER A 4 0.28 -9.14 -1.11
CA SER A 4 -0.38 -10.06 -2.01
C SER A 4 -0.39 -11.48 -1.47
N ASP A 5 0.68 -11.92 -0.82
CA ASP A 5 0.93 -13.35 -0.55
C ASP A 5 0.80 -14.20 -1.82
N ALA A 6 1.26 -13.62 -2.95
CA ALA A 6 1.11 -14.23 -4.26
C ALA A 6 2.03 -15.45 -4.40
N ILE A 7 1.47 -16.54 -4.92
CA ILE A 7 2.22 -17.72 -5.33
C ILE A 7 2.55 -17.65 -6.84
N PRO A 8 3.44 -18.51 -7.37
CA PRO A 8 3.87 -18.43 -8.78
C PRO A 8 2.77 -18.61 -9.82
N THR A 9 1.57 -19.02 -9.41
CA THR A 9 0.39 -19.12 -10.29
C THR A 9 -0.34 -17.79 -10.47
N ALA A 10 0.05 -16.73 -9.76
CA ALA A 10 -0.49 -15.39 -9.96
C ALA A 10 -0.28 -14.93 -11.42
N GLY A 11 -1.37 -14.59 -12.11
CA GLY A 11 -1.35 -14.21 -13.53
C GLY A 11 -1.40 -15.38 -14.53
N LEU A 12 -1.32 -16.64 -14.09
CA LEU A 12 -1.30 -17.79 -15.02
C LEU A 12 -2.68 -18.32 -15.42
N GLY A 13 -3.76 -17.82 -14.78
CA GLY A 13 -5.12 -18.29 -15.00
C GLY A 13 -5.51 -19.51 -14.16
N ASP A 14 -6.68 -20.08 -14.47
CA ASP A 14 -7.18 -21.28 -13.80
C ASP A 14 -6.48 -22.54 -14.35
N GLY A 15 -6.17 -23.48 -13.46
CA GLY A 15 -5.45 -24.70 -13.82
C GLY A 15 -4.75 -25.35 -12.64
N THR A 16 -4.10 -26.49 -12.90
CA THR A 16 -3.33 -27.23 -11.90
C THR A 16 -1.85 -26.99 -12.11
N TYR A 17 -1.16 -26.52 -11.07
CA TYR A 17 0.26 -26.16 -11.11
C TYR A 17 1.00 -26.87 -10.00
N ARG A 18 2.22 -27.32 -10.29
CA ARG A 18 3.13 -27.89 -9.29
C ARG A 18 4.13 -26.83 -8.87
N PHE A 19 4.24 -26.58 -7.57
CA PHE A 19 5.22 -25.68 -7.00
C PHE A 19 5.91 -26.38 -5.82
N ALA A 20 7.23 -26.53 -5.91
CA ALA A 20 8.03 -27.33 -4.98
C ALA A 20 7.44 -28.75 -4.83
N ASP A 21 7.15 -29.17 -3.60
CA ASP A 21 6.57 -30.46 -3.21
C ASP A 21 5.03 -30.46 -3.21
N ARG A 22 4.39 -29.36 -3.60
CA ARG A 22 2.94 -29.17 -3.55
C ARG A 22 2.32 -29.05 -4.92
N VAL A 23 1.08 -29.50 -5.03
CA VAL A 23 0.23 -29.30 -6.20
C VAL A 23 -0.91 -28.37 -5.81
N VAL A 24 -1.13 -27.35 -6.63
CA VAL A 24 -2.11 -26.29 -6.40
C VAL A 24 -3.07 -26.24 -7.58
N THR A 25 -4.36 -26.26 -7.28
CA THR A 25 -5.43 -26.04 -8.25
C THR A 25 -5.95 -24.62 -8.11
N VAL A 26 -5.89 -23.84 -9.18
CA VAL A 26 -6.49 -22.50 -9.26
C VAL A 26 -7.86 -22.62 -9.90
N GLU A 27 -8.90 -22.25 -9.15
CA GLU A 27 -10.28 -22.24 -9.61
C GLU A 27 -10.90 -20.86 -9.42
N ARG A 28 -11.35 -20.22 -10.50
CA ARG A 28 -11.88 -18.85 -10.52
C ARG A 28 -10.92 -17.86 -9.85
N GLY A 29 -9.63 -18.02 -10.12
CA GLY A 29 -8.56 -17.24 -9.53
C GLY A 29 -8.28 -17.52 -8.05
N VAL A 30 -8.84 -18.56 -7.43
CA VAL A 30 -8.55 -18.94 -6.05
C VAL A 30 -7.65 -20.18 -6.03
N ALA A 31 -6.49 -20.08 -5.38
CA ALA A 31 -5.53 -21.17 -5.28
C ALA A 31 -5.85 -22.11 -4.10
N PHE A 32 -6.02 -23.39 -4.38
CA PHE A 32 -6.26 -24.45 -3.40
C PHE A 32 -5.18 -25.53 -3.45
N LEU A 33 -4.82 -26.12 -2.32
CA LEU A 33 -3.99 -27.32 -2.29
C LEU A 33 -4.78 -28.49 -2.89
N GLU A 34 -4.15 -29.26 -3.78
CA GLU A 34 -4.74 -30.39 -4.49
C GLU A 34 -5.51 -31.34 -3.56
N GLY A 35 -6.70 -31.76 -3.99
CA GLY A 35 -7.55 -32.69 -3.24
C GLY A 35 -8.20 -32.09 -1.98
N THR A 36 -8.02 -30.80 -1.72
CA THR A 36 -8.58 -30.11 -0.54
C THR A 36 -9.27 -28.80 -0.92
N ARG A 37 -9.84 -28.11 0.08
CA ARG A 37 -10.31 -26.72 -0.03
C ARG A 37 -9.44 -25.74 0.76
N THR A 38 -8.21 -26.13 1.08
CA THR A 38 -7.25 -25.31 1.82
C THR A 38 -6.60 -24.31 0.89
N LEU A 39 -6.58 -23.03 1.26
CA LEU A 39 -5.95 -21.99 0.45
C LEU A 39 -4.44 -22.19 0.37
N ALA A 40 -3.91 -22.12 -0.84
CA ALA A 40 -2.48 -22.18 -1.13
C ALA A 40 -1.98 -20.80 -1.55
N GLY A 41 -1.93 -19.86 -0.60
CA GLY A 41 -1.60 -18.45 -0.85
C GLY A 41 -2.60 -17.75 -1.77
N SER A 42 -2.15 -16.73 -2.50
CA SER A 42 -3.01 -15.96 -3.40
C SER A 42 -2.52 -15.95 -4.85
N THR A 43 -3.43 -15.60 -5.75
CA THR A 43 -3.12 -15.28 -7.16
C THR A 43 -3.13 -13.76 -7.40
N LEU A 44 -3.20 -12.97 -6.32
CA LEU A 44 -3.51 -11.54 -6.36
C LEU A 44 -2.28 -10.70 -6.69
N CYS A 45 -2.40 -9.84 -7.70
CA CYS A 45 -1.37 -8.85 -7.99
C CYS A 45 -1.64 -7.52 -7.25
N ILE A 46 -0.56 -6.84 -6.84
CA ILE A 46 -0.67 -5.60 -6.05
C ILE A 46 -1.43 -4.49 -6.79
N GLY A 47 -1.30 -4.42 -8.12
CA GLY A 47 -2.10 -3.49 -8.94
C GLY A 47 -3.61 -3.73 -8.80
N ASP A 48 -4.02 -5.00 -8.80
CA ASP A 48 -5.43 -5.37 -8.61
C ASP A 48 -5.87 -5.21 -7.15
N ALA A 49 -4.99 -5.48 -6.19
CA ALA A 49 -5.24 -5.19 -4.78
C ALA A 49 -5.48 -3.68 -4.56
N LEU A 50 -4.67 -2.82 -5.17
CA LEU A 50 -4.81 -1.37 -5.11
C LEU A 50 -6.15 -0.92 -5.69
N ARG A 51 -6.52 -1.42 -6.87
CA ARG A 51 -7.82 -1.15 -7.50
C ARG A 51 -8.97 -1.59 -6.61
N ARG A 52 -8.95 -2.82 -6.11
CA ARG A 52 -10.00 -3.37 -5.24
C ARG A 52 -10.16 -2.54 -3.98
N VAL A 53 -9.07 -2.12 -3.35
CA VAL A 53 -9.12 -1.25 -2.17
C VAL A 53 -9.83 0.07 -2.52
N ILE A 54 -9.44 0.73 -3.61
CA ILE A 54 -10.06 2.00 -4.01
C ILE A 54 -11.56 1.81 -4.33
N THR A 55 -11.92 0.79 -5.11
CA THR A 55 -13.31 0.61 -5.58
C THR A 55 -14.25 0.07 -4.51
N VAL A 56 -13.77 -0.82 -3.64
CA VAL A 56 -14.60 -1.46 -2.61
C VAL A 56 -14.73 -0.57 -1.37
N THR A 57 -13.65 0.12 -0.97
CA THR A 57 -13.65 0.93 0.26
C THR A 57 -13.86 2.42 0.04
N GLY A 58 -13.72 2.90 -1.21
CA GLY A 58 -13.80 4.32 -1.53
C GLY A 58 -12.60 5.14 -1.02
N LEU A 59 -11.53 4.48 -0.58
CA LEU A 59 -10.34 5.18 -0.08
C LEU A 59 -9.72 6.06 -1.18
N PRO A 60 -9.27 7.28 -0.82
CA PRO A 60 -8.57 8.12 -1.78
C PRO A 60 -7.28 7.45 -2.24
N VAL A 61 -6.92 7.66 -3.51
CA VAL A 61 -5.76 7.03 -4.16
C VAL A 61 -4.49 7.18 -3.32
N GLY A 62 -4.23 8.36 -2.75
CA GLY A 62 -3.06 8.57 -1.90
C GLY A 62 -3.05 7.72 -0.63
N ALA A 63 -4.20 7.44 -0.02
CA ALA A 63 -4.25 6.50 1.10
C ALA A 63 -3.94 5.07 0.62
N ALA A 64 -4.50 4.65 -0.51
CA ALA A 64 -4.24 3.33 -1.07
C ALA A 64 -2.75 3.14 -1.47
N VAL A 65 -2.12 4.15 -2.08
CA VAL A 65 -0.69 4.16 -2.42
C VAL A 65 0.18 4.08 -1.16
N ARG A 66 -0.17 4.83 -0.10
CA ARG A 66 0.55 4.71 1.17
C ARG A 66 0.42 3.32 1.77
N MET A 67 -0.73 2.65 1.61
CA MET A 67 -0.92 1.28 2.08
C MET A 67 -0.12 0.27 1.27
N SER A 68 0.05 0.46 -0.04
CA SER A 68 0.73 -0.48 -0.94
C SER A 68 2.25 -0.30 -1.02
N ALA A 69 2.76 0.91 -0.78
CA ALA A 69 4.18 1.23 -0.91
C ALA A 69 4.78 1.81 0.38
N THR A 70 4.25 2.94 0.85
CA THR A 70 4.89 3.71 1.93
C THR A 70 4.92 2.98 3.27
N ALA A 71 3.87 2.24 3.61
CA ALA A 71 3.84 1.45 4.83
C ALA A 71 4.93 0.37 4.83
N ALA A 72 5.17 -0.29 3.68
CA ALA A 72 6.21 -1.29 3.54
C ALA A 72 7.61 -0.67 3.58
N ALA A 73 7.81 0.45 2.86
CA ALA A 73 9.08 1.18 2.86
C ALA A 73 9.48 1.61 4.28
N LEU A 74 8.56 2.19 5.04
CA LEU A 74 8.80 2.59 6.43
C LEU A 74 9.08 1.39 7.35
N LEU A 75 8.36 0.28 7.16
CA LEU A 75 8.59 -0.95 7.93
C LEU A 75 10.01 -1.51 7.68
N LEU A 76 10.53 -1.37 6.47
CA LEU A 76 11.84 -1.85 6.05
C LEU A 76 12.97 -0.81 6.22
N GLY A 77 12.67 0.39 6.73
CA GLY A 77 13.65 1.48 6.85
C GLY A 77 14.15 2.06 5.53
N LEU A 78 13.37 1.91 4.45
CA LEU A 78 13.68 2.42 3.11
C LEU A 78 13.15 3.85 2.94
N ASP A 79 13.85 4.82 3.53
CA ASP A 79 13.43 6.23 3.53
C ASP A 79 13.67 6.94 2.19
N ASP A 80 14.48 6.35 1.31
CA ASP A 80 14.89 6.91 0.01
C ASP A 80 13.94 6.54 -1.14
N ARG A 81 13.07 5.53 -0.95
CA ARG A 81 12.22 4.98 -2.02
C ARG A 81 10.91 4.43 -1.49
N GLY A 82 9.86 4.43 -2.32
CA GLY A 82 8.54 3.87 -1.96
C GLY A 82 7.75 4.68 -0.92
N ALA A 83 8.37 5.69 -0.30
CA ALA A 83 7.69 6.65 0.56
C ALA A 83 6.97 7.71 -0.28
N ASP A 84 5.66 7.83 -0.11
CA ASP A 84 4.90 9.00 -0.51
C ASP A 84 5.30 10.16 0.43
N PRO A 85 5.90 11.25 -0.08
CA PRO A 85 6.22 12.41 0.75
C PRO A 85 4.96 13.03 1.38
N GLY A 86 3.77 12.69 0.87
CA GLY A 86 2.50 13.27 1.24
C GLY A 86 2.33 14.67 0.64
N PRO A 87 1.20 15.34 0.91
CA PRO A 87 1.07 16.74 0.56
C PRO A 87 2.18 17.57 1.26
N PRO A 88 2.63 18.69 0.65
CA PRO A 88 3.60 19.57 1.28
C PRO A 88 3.12 19.94 2.68
N ARG A 89 3.98 19.68 3.67
CA ARG A 89 3.66 20.00 5.06
C ARG A 89 3.65 21.52 5.19
N ARG A 90 2.60 22.07 5.82
CA ARG A 90 2.58 23.48 6.23
C ARG A 90 3.91 23.77 6.95
N SER A 91 4.68 24.72 6.44
CA SER A 91 6.03 25.04 6.92
C SER A 91 6.01 25.20 8.45
N GLY A 92 6.75 24.35 9.17
CA GLY A 92 6.86 24.44 10.64
C GLY A 92 6.70 23.12 11.41
N ARG A 93 6.37 22.01 10.75
CA ARG A 93 6.26 20.69 11.42
C ARG A 93 7.23 19.69 10.81
N THR A 94 8.51 19.81 11.16
CA THR A 94 9.51 18.76 10.89
C THR A 94 9.09 17.48 11.61
N ARG A 95 9.15 16.33 10.92
CA ARG A 95 9.03 15.05 11.63
C ARG A 95 10.25 14.95 12.57
N PRO A 96 10.09 14.58 13.84
CA PRO A 96 11.24 14.13 14.60
C PRO A 96 11.82 12.95 13.83
N ARG A 97 13.07 13.09 13.40
CA ARG A 97 13.86 11.98 12.83
C ARG A 97 13.89 10.94 13.93
N VAL A 98 13.25 9.78 13.74
CA VAL A 98 13.34 8.69 14.71
C VAL A 98 14.73 8.08 14.51
N PRO A 99 15.67 8.25 15.45
CA PRO A 99 16.96 7.58 15.34
C PRO A 99 16.72 6.06 15.40
N ALA A 100 17.44 5.33 14.55
CA ALA A 100 17.43 3.87 14.60
C ALA A 100 18.08 3.42 15.91
N GLY A 101 17.27 2.88 16.82
CA GLY A 101 17.71 2.29 18.08
C GLY A 101 17.81 3.29 19.25
N GLU A 102 16.72 3.41 20.00
CA GLU A 102 16.67 3.44 21.48
C GLU A 102 15.23 3.72 21.93
N GLY A 103 14.83 3.13 23.06
CA GLY A 103 13.43 2.89 23.45
C GLY A 103 12.50 4.11 23.49
N VAL A 104 11.21 3.85 23.18
CA VAL A 104 10.12 4.84 23.18
C VAL A 104 9.83 5.35 24.61
N PRO A 105 10.03 6.64 24.93
CA PRO A 105 9.58 7.18 26.20
C PRO A 105 8.11 7.62 26.11
N ARG A 106 7.31 7.19 27.09
CA ARG A 106 5.91 7.63 27.25
C ARG A 106 5.89 9.11 27.65
N ARG A 107 5.17 9.94 26.90
CA ARG A 107 4.95 11.35 27.26
C ARG A 107 3.48 11.64 27.56
N GLN A 108 3.25 12.13 28.78
CA GLN A 108 2.03 12.77 29.25
C GLN A 108 1.86 14.15 28.55
N GLY A 109 0.60 14.56 28.32
CA GLY A 109 0.23 15.64 27.39
C GLY A 109 0.35 17.08 27.90
N SER A 110 0.04 18.05 27.01
CA SER A 110 -0.92 19.15 27.19
C SER A 110 -0.67 20.35 26.24
N ALA A 111 -1.76 20.74 25.57
CA ALA A 111 -2.25 22.07 25.17
C ALA A 111 -1.53 23.06 24.19
N ALA A 112 -2.39 23.58 23.30
CA ALA A 112 -2.58 24.97 22.83
C ALA A 112 -1.61 25.60 21.81
N GLY A 113 -2.19 26.19 20.74
CA GLY A 113 -1.46 27.05 19.80
C GLY A 113 -2.21 27.40 18.51
N LEU A 114 -3.16 28.32 18.60
CA LEU A 114 -3.58 29.37 17.65
C LEU A 114 -3.57 29.12 16.12
N ILE A 115 -4.75 29.24 15.51
CA ILE A 115 -4.99 29.26 14.06
C ILE A 115 -4.70 30.67 13.53
N THR A 116 -3.81 30.80 12.54
CA THR A 116 -3.79 31.97 11.64
C THR A 116 -3.87 31.50 10.18
N SER A 117 -4.88 32.04 9.50
CA SER A 117 -5.22 31.76 8.11
C SER A 117 -4.43 32.68 7.19
N SER A 118 -3.75 32.12 6.20
CA SER A 118 -3.29 32.86 5.03
C SER A 118 -3.72 32.09 3.79
N ARG A 119 -4.68 32.66 3.05
CA ARG A 119 -5.08 32.23 1.71
C ARG A 119 -3.91 32.50 0.76
N GLY A 120 -3.57 31.54 -0.08
CA GLY A 120 -2.57 31.68 -1.13
C GLY A 120 -2.38 30.39 -1.92
N THR A 121 -3.26 30.18 -2.90
CA THR A 121 -2.97 29.50 -4.19
C THR A 121 -1.88 28.41 -4.23
N GLU A 122 -2.14 27.24 -3.65
CA GLU A 122 -1.40 25.99 -3.96
C GLU A 122 -2.40 24.93 -4.42
N ALA A 123 -3.02 25.16 -5.58
CA ALA A 123 -3.82 24.15 -6.24
C ALA A 123 -2.90 23.07 -6.83
N ASN A 124 -2.62 22.06 -5.99
CA ASN A 124 -2.87 20.66 -6.35
C ASN A 124 -1.82 19.86 -7.14
N THR A 125 -0.53 19.98 -6.82
CA THR A 125 0.49 19.02 -7.31
C THR A 125 0.16 17.58 -6.90
N SER A 126 -0.40 17.38 -5.70
CA SER A 126 -0.75 16.07 -5.17
C SER A 126 -1.93 15.42 -5.89
N ALA A 127 -3.04 16.10 -6.20
CA ALA A 127 -4.11 15.44 -6.94
C ALA A 127 -3.80 15.30 -8.44
N THR A 128 -2.92 16.11 -9.04
CA THR A 128 -2.44 15.82 -10.40
C THR A 128 -1.60 14.54 -10.42
N TYR A 129 -0.72 14.33 -9.43
CA TYR A 129 0.02 13.07 -9.26
C TYR A 129 -0.92 11.88 -9.09
N TYR A 130 -1.92 11.99 -8.21
CA TYR A 130 -2.89 10.92 -7.99
C TYR A 130 -3.88 10.72 -9.15
N ALA A 131 -4.24 11.77 -9.89
CA ALA A 131 -5.08 11.68 -11.10
C ALA A 131 -4.38 10.97 -12.25
N ASN A 132 -3.05 11.08 -12.35
CA ASN A 132 -2.27 10.30 -13.29
C ASN A 132 -2.15 8.83 -12.87
N LEU A 133 -2.08 8.54 -11.56
CA LEU A 133 -2.12 7.16 -11.05
C LEU A 133 -3.46 6.47 -11.27
N THR A 134 -4.60 7.18 -11.21
CA THR A 134 -5.90 6.60 -11.58
C THR A 134 -6.04 6.34 -13.08
N ARG A 135 -5.27 7.05 -13.92
CA ARG A 135 -5.14 6.76 -15.36
C ARG A 135 -4.10 5.69 -15.67
N ALA A 136 -3.25 5.32 -14.72
CA ALA A 136 -2.27 4.27 -14.90
C ALA A 136 -3.00 2.95 -15.16
N ARG A 137 -2.79 2.37 -16.35
CA ARG A 137 -3.21 1.01 -16.63
C ARG A 137 -2.30 0.08 -15.84
N PHE A 138 -2.70 -0.30 -14.63
CA PHE A 138 -2.16 -1.51 -14.01
C PHE A 138 -2.61 -2.67 -14.92
N THR A 139 -1.76 -3.19 -15.78
CA THR A 139 -2.06 -4.49 -16.38
C THR A 139 -2.22 -5.47 -15.22
N SER A 140 -3.28 -6.27 -15.22
CA SER A 140 -3.27 -7.44 -14.33
C SER A 140 -2.01 -8.22 -14.68
N CYS A 141 -1.47 -8.95 -13.71
CA CYS A 141 -0.70 -10.11 -14.10
C CYS A 141 -1.60 -11.00 -15.00
#